data_AF-G9XEW8-F1
#
_entry.id   AF-G9XEW8-F1
#
_cell.length_a   1.000
_cell.length_b   1.000
_cell.length_c   1.000
_cell.angle_alpha   90.00
_cell.angle_beta   90.00
_cell.angle_gamma   90.00
#
_symmetry.space_group_name_H-M   'P 1'
#
loop_
_entity.id
_entity.type
_entity.pdbx_description
1 polymer ?
#
loop_
_entity_poly.entity_id
_entity_poly.type
_entity_poly.pdbx_seq_one_letter_code
_entity_poly.pdbx_strand_id
1 'polypeptide(L)'
;MSRVEGLEPKEVFRYFEEISNIPRKSGDTKKISDYLVDFAKEHKLDFIQEACGNVIIRKPATSGYEHIGTVMLQGHMDMVCEKNNNIDHNFDTDPIELVIKDDYIYANNTTLGADNGVALAFGLAILADDNIKHPRLEAVFTVDEETTMLGANELAVQNLDAMYMINLDTENEDELLLSCAGGAKSLLKLPIEYTMLHGNSLNAIIKVRGLKGGHSGMDADKNRGNANVIMGRVLYEINGRVNFEMISINGGAKNNAIPRECDTSIVINEKNKADLEDIVRIVENIVKKELNGIDDDFRLEIEYTDKHIDRVLSTISKQKL
;
A
#
# COMPACT_ATOMS: atom_id res chain seq x y z
N MET A 1 -22.98 20.72 12.56
CA MET A 1 -24.04 19.76 12.24
C MET A 1 -23.35 18.49 11.83
N SER A 2 -23.86 17.33 12.26
CA SER A 2 -23.29 16.03 11.87
C SER A 2 -23.40 15.89 10.35
N ARG A 3 -22.32 15.47 9.70
CA ARG A 3 -22.28 15.27 8.25
C ARG A 3 -22.95 13.97 7.83
N VAL A 4 -23.12 13.06 8.78
CA VAL A 4 -23.72 11.74 8.59
C VAL A 4 -25.16 11.66 9.12
N GLU A 5 -25.77 12.81 9.38
CA GLU A 5 -27.15 12.89 9.84
C GLU A 5 -28.11 12.26 8.81
N GLY A 6 -28.90 11.27 9.27
CA GLY A 6 -29.86 10.55 8.43
C GLY A 6 -29.35 9.24 7.81
N LEU A 7 -28.08 8.88 8.02
CA LEU A 7 -27.57 7.56 7.64
C LEU A 7 -27.91 6.48 8.68
N GLU A 8 -28.16 5.26 8.22
CA GLU A 8 -28.43 4.08 9.04
C GLU A 8 -27.44 2.95 8.71
N PRO A 9 -26.85 2.25 9.70
CA PRO A 9 -27.14 2.34 11.14
C PRO A 9 -26.55 3.59 11.81
N LYS A 10 -27.39 4.37 12.48
CA LYS A 10 -27.02 5.69 13.03
C LYS A 10 -25.75 5.69 13.89
N GLU A 11 -25.63 4.72 14.81
CA GLU A 11 -24.50 4.69 15.75
C GLU A 11 -23.16 4.37 15.06
N VAL A 12 -23.18 3.52 14.03
CA VAL A 12 -21.96 3.22 13.25
C VAL A 12 -21.46 4.49 12.57
N PHE A 13 -22.34 5.20 11.86
CA PHE A 13 -21.94 6.43 11.19
C PHE A 13 -21.53 7.53 12.16
N ARG A 14 -22.18 7.64 13.33
CA ARG A 14 -21.77 8.58 14.39
C ARG A 14 -20.34 8.30 14.85
N TYR A 15 -20.02 7.05 15.21
CA TYR A 15 -18.66 6.69 15.62
C TYR A 15 -17.66 6.88 14.47
N PHE A 16 -18.04 6.58 13.23
CA PHE A 16 -17.17 6.83 12.07
C PHE A 16 -16.85 8.32 11.88
N GLU A 17 -17.82 9.22 12.10
CA GLU A 17 -17.59 10.67 12.10
C GLU A 17 -16.66 11.09 13.26
N GLU A 18 -16.84 10.56 14.46
CA GLU A 18 -15.95 10.83 15.60
C GLU A 18 -14.51 10.38 15.32
N ILE A 19 -14.33 9.15 14.83
CA ILE A 19 -13.03 8.60 14.44
C ILE A 19 -12.38 9.44 13.35
N SER A 20 -13.15 9.88 12.35
CA SER A 20 -12.66 10.73 11.26
C SER A 20 -12.19 12.10 11.74
N ASN A 21 -12.70 12.58 12.89
CA ASN A 21 -12.24 13.81 13.52
C ASN A 21 -10.91 13.66 14.29
N ILE A 22 -10.39 12.44 14.42
CA ILE A 22 -9.16 12.15 15.16
C ILE A 22 -8.03 11.85 14.17
N PRO A 23 -6.99 12.71 14.09
CA PRO A 23 -5.77 12.40 13.35
C PRO A 23 -5.15 11.09 13.84
N ARG A 24 -4.97 10.13 12.93
CA ARG A 24 -4.56 8.74 13.24
C ARG A 24 -3.67 8.10 12.18
N LYS A 25 -2.74 8.88 11.66
CA LYS A 25 -1.75 8.44 10.67
C LYS A 25 -0.92 7.26 11.19
N SER A 26 -0.58 6.30 10.33
CA SER A 26 0.34 5.22 10.70
C SER A 26 1.66 5.76 11.27
N GLY A 27 2.06 5.23 12.43
CA GLY A 27 3.17 5.71 13.25
C GLY A 27 2.80 6.83 14.25
N ASP A 28 1.57 7.36 14.22
CA ASP A 28 1.03 8.34 15.18
C ASP A 28 -0.43 8.01 15.54
N THR A 29 -0.60 6.90 16.27
CA THR A 29 -1.91 6.35 16.66
C THR A 29 -2.33 6.72 18.09
N LYS A 30 -1.53 7.52 18.80
CA LYS A 30 -1.75 7.78 20.23
C LYS A 30 -3.11 8.41 20.50
N LYS A 31 -3.53 9.37 19.69
CA LYS A 31 -4.80 10.09 19.89
C LYS A 31 -6.01 9.16 19.77
N ILE A 32 -6.01 8.29 18.76
CA ILE A 32 -7.12 7.33 18.55
C ILE A 32 -7.09 6.23 19.61
N SER A 33 -5.90 5.75 20.01
CA SER A 33 -5.73 4.80 21.12
C SER A 33 -6.29 5.36 22.44
N ASP A 34 -5.95 6.60 22.78
CA ASP A 34 -6.47 7.28 23.98
C ASP A 34 -7.99 7.48 23.91
N TYR A 35 -8.55 7.85 22.74
CA TYR A 35 -9.99 7.95 22.54
C TYR A 35 -10.72 6.62 22.80
N LEU A 36 -10.20 5.50 22.30
CA LEU A 36 -10.78 4.17 22.53
C LEU A 36 -10.78 3.80 24.02
N VAL A 37 -9.72 4.18 24.73
CA VAL A 37 -9.63 4.00 26.20
C VAL A 37 -10.65 4.87 26.93
N ASP A 38 -10.83 6.12 26.53
CA ASP A 38 -11.80 7.03 27.14
C ASP A 38 -13.23 6.60 26.86
N PHE A 39 -13.52 6.10 25.66
CA PHE A 39 -14.76 5.41 25.32
C PHE A 39 -15.03 4.24 26.28
N ALA A 40 -14.05 3.36 26.50
CA ALA A 40 -14.23 2.22 27.41
C ALA A 40 -14.56 2.68 28.84
N LYS A 41 -13.90 3.73 29.33
CA LYS A 41 -14.19 4.32 30.65
C LYS A 41 -15.61 4.90 30.72
N GLU A 42 -16.03 5.65 29.71
CA GLU A 42 -17.35 6.26 29.62
C GLU A 42 -18.46 5.20 29.68
N HIS A 43 -18.29 4.13 28.92
CA HIS A 43 -19.21 2.99 28.89
C HIS A 43 -19.01 1.98 30.03
N LYS A 44 -18.07 2.24 30.95
CA LYS A 44 -17.74 1.37 32.11
C LYS A 44 -17.39 -0.06 31.70
N LEU A 45 -16.70 -0.20 30.58
CA LEU A 45 -16.19 -1.46 30.06
C LEU A 45 -14.79 -1.75 30.61
N ASP A 46 -14.46 -3.03 30.73
CA ASP A 46 -13.09 -3.45 31.04
C ASP A 46 -12.20 -3.23 29.81
N PHE A 47 -10.97 -2.77 30.01
CA PHE A 47 -10.06 -2.50 28.90
C PHE A 47 -8.59 -2.67 29.28
N ILE A 48 -7.75 -2.88 28.26
CA ILE A 48 -6.29 -2.83 28.34
C ILE A 48 -5.79 -1.94 27.21
N GLN A 49 -4.91 -1.00 27.55
CA GLN A 49 -4.07 -0.30 26.58
C GLN A 49 -2.66 -0.88 26.71
N GLU A 50 -2.18 -1.55 25.65
CA GLU A 50 -0.86 -2.17 25.65
C GLU A 50 0.25 -1.13 25.46
N ALA A 51 1.50 -1.49 25.75
CA ALA A 51 2.63 -0.58 25.63
C ALA A 51 2.85 -0.07 24.19
N CYS A 52 2.52 -0.88 23.19
CA CYS A 52 2.56 -0.53 21.77
C CYS A 52 1.42 0.40 21.34
N GLY A 53 0.37 0.56 22.18
CA GLY A 53 -0.80 1.37 21.87
C GLY A 53 -2.02 0.59 21.39
N ASN A 54 -1.93 -0.75 21.24
CA ASN A 54 -3.12 -1.58 21.02
C ASN A 54 -4.15 -1.36 22.13
N VAL A 55 -5.43 -1.45 21.79
CA VAL A 55 -6.52 -1.35 22.76
C VAL A 55 -7.39 -2.60 22.68
N ILE A 56 -7.60 -3.24 23.84
CA ILE A 56 -8.51 -4.37 24.01
C ILE A 56 -9.65 -3.89 24.90
N ILE A 57 -10.90 -3.95 24.42
CA ILE A 57 -12.09 -3.57 25.19
C ILE A 57 -13.00 -4.79 25.33
N ARG A 58 -13.42 -5.11 26.55
CA ARG A 58 -14.22 -6.30 26.85
C ARG A 58 -15.63 -5.94 27.25
N LYS A 59 -16.60 -6.66 26.68
CA LYS A 59 -18.01 -6.60 27.07
C LYS A 59 -18.52 -7.97 27.51
N PRO A 60 -19.13 -8.09 28.71
CA PRO A 60 -19.70 -9.34 29.17
C PRO A 60 -20.77 -9.90 28.21
N ALA A 61 -20.98 -11.21 28.22
CA ALA A 61 -22.05 -11.81 27.44
C ALA A 61 -23.42 -11.27 27.87
N THR A 62 -24.32 -11.12 26.90
CA THR A 62 -25.73 -10.89 27.20
C THR A 62 -26.39 -12.15 27.75
N SER A 63 -27.49 -11.96 28.49
CA SER A 63 -28.22 -13.08 29.10
C SER A 63 -28.63 -14.12 28.06
N GLY A 64 -28.26 -15.38 28.30
CA GLY A 64 -28.51 -16.51 27.42
C GLY A 64 -27.35 -16.87 26.50
N TYR A 65 -26.27 -16.06 26.44
CA TYR A 65 -25.11 -16.26 25.57
C TYR A 65 -23.82 -16.59 26.33
N GLU A 66 -23.88 -16.76 27.65
CA GLU A 66 -22.72 -17.01 28.53
C GLU A 66 -22.01 -18.34 28.24
N HIS A 67 -22.69 -19.26 27.55
CA HIS A 67 -22.20 -20.59 27.20
C HIS A 67 -21.45 -20.63 25.86
N ILE A 68 -21.48 -19.53 25.09
CA ILE A 68 -20.79 -19.41 23.82
C ILE A 68 -19.39 -18.83 24.07
N GLY A 69 -18.39 -19.40 23.41
CA GLY A 69 -17.00 -18.94 23.53
C GLY A 69 -16.84 -17.46 23.17
N THR A 70 -15.88 -16.79 23.82
CA THR A 70 -15.58 -15.38 23.60
C THR A 70 -15.28 -15.12 22.12
N VAL A 71 -15.85 -14.05 21.57
CA VAL A 71 -15.64 -13.62 20.19
C VAL A 71 -14.83 -12.34 20.18
N MET A 72 -13.74 -12.35 19.42
CA MET A 72 -12.97 -11.16 19.10
C MET A 72 -13.54 -10.46 17.87
N LEU A 73 -13.72 -9.14 17.98
CA LEU A 73 -13.92 -8.25 16.83
C LEU A 73 -12.61 -7.48 16.65
N GLN A 74 -11.95 -7.63 15.51
CA GLN A 74 -10.63 -7.02 15.29
C GLN A 74 -10.64 -6.07 14.10
N GLY A 75 -10.04 -4.90 14.30
CA GLY A 75 -9.70 -3.94 13.25
C GLY A 75 -8.42 -3.18 13.59
N HIS A 76 -7.85 -2.43 12.65
CA HIS A 76 -6.67 -1.59 12.91
C HIS A 76 -7.06 -0.11 12.98
N MET A 77 -6.39 0.65 13.86
CA MET A 77 -6.78 2.03 14.17
C MET A 77 -6.09 3.09 13.32
N ASP A 78 -4.96 2.75 12.69
CA ASP A 78 -4.23 3.66 11.81
C ASP A 78 -4.88 3.79 10.43
N MET A 79 -4.38 4.74 9.62
CA MET A 79 -4.77 4.89 8.23
C MET A 79 -3.60 5.37 7.38
N VAL A 80 -3.62 5.01 6.09
CA VAL A 80 -2.79 5.66 5.08
C VAL A 80 -3.23 7.12 4.89
N CYS A 81 -2.25 8.03 4.93
CA CYS A 81 -2.44 9.45 4.71
C CYS A 81 -1.89 9.87 3.34
N GLU A 82 -2.75 9.97 2.33
CA GLU A 82 -2.38 10.42 0.98
C GLU A 82 -3.27 11.59 0.53
N LYS A 83 -2.67 12.53 -0.20
CA LYS A 83 -3.36 13.70 -0.77
C LYS A 83 -2.63 14.17 -2.03
N ASN A 84 -3.34 14.88 -2.90
CA ASN A 84 -2.70 15.53 -4.05
C ASN A 84 -1.82 16.71 -3.59
N ASN A 85 -0.75 17.01 -4.35
CA ASN A 85 0.25 18.03 -4.00
C ASN A 85 -0.31 19.45 -3.77
N ASN A 86 -1.47 19.77 -4.36
CA ASN A 86 -2.13 21.07 -4.26
C ASN A 86 -3.15 21.16 -3.11
N ILE A 87 -3.29 20.12 -2.28
CA ILE A 87 -4.24 20.08 -1.18
C ILE A 87 -3.54 20.46 0.12
N ASP A 88 -4.06 21.50 0.78
CA ASP A 88 -3.61 21.95 2.09
C ASP A 88 -4.40 21.21 3.18
N HIS A 89 -3.77 20.21 3.78
CA HIS A 89 -4.34 19.34 4.82
C HIS A 89 -3.19 18.75 5.61
N ASN A 90 -3.16 18.95 6.92
CA ASN A 90 -2.13 18.42 7.80
C ASN A 90 -2.65 17.21 8.58
N PHE A 91 -2.28 16.02 8.15
CA PHE A 91 -2.70 14.76 8.79
C PHE A 91 -2.27 14.59 10.24
N ASP A 92 -1.35 15.41 10.76
CA ASP A 92 -0.95 15.35 12.17
C ASP A 92 -1.94 16.12 13.06
N THR A 93 -2.75 17.03 12.51
CA THR A 93 -3.62 17.95 13.26
C THR A 93 -5.05 18.05 12.77
N ASP A 94 -5.28 17.90 11.47
CA ASP A 94 -6.54 18.24 10.82
C ASP A 94 -7.45 17.00 10.76
N PRO A 95 -8.76 17.17 11.03
CA PRO A 95 -9.72 16.08 10.90
C PRO A 95 -9.98 15.73 9.42
N ILE A 96 -10.38 14.49 9.15
CA ILE A 96 -10.85 14.06 7.84
C ILE A 96 -12.27 14.58 7.62
N GLU A 97 -12.41 15.48 6.66
CA GLU A 97 -13.71 16.06 6.31
C GLU A 97 -14.52 15.07 5.46
N LEU A 98 -15.60 14.53 6.04
CA LEU A 98 -16.54 13.65 5.34
C LEU A 98 -17.39 14.41 4.32
N VAL A 99 -17.60 13.81 3.15
CA VAL A 99 -18.44 14.31 2.07
C VAL A 99 -19.34 13.18 1.60
N ILE A 100 -20.65 13.32 1.81
CA ILE A 100 -21.64 12.37 1.28
C ILE A 100 -21.98 12.79 -0.14
N LYS A 101 -21.89 11.83 -1.06
CA LYS A 101 -22.35 12.01 -2.43
C LYS A 101 -23.01 10.73 -2.90
N ASP A 102 -24.28 10.85 -3.25
CA ASP A 102 -25.13 9.73 -3.61
C ASP A 102 -25.09 8.67 -2.49
N ASP A 103 -24.79 7.42 -2.82
CA ASP A 103 -24.72 6.30 -1.86
C ASP A 103 -23.34 6.13 -1.19
N TYR A 104 -22.40 7.07 -1.41
CA TYR A 104 -21.02 6.94 -0.98
C TYR A 104 -20.59 8.05 -0.01
N ILE A 105 -19.70 7.68 0.90
CA ILE A 105 -18.95 8.62 1.76
C ILE A 105 -17.54 8.76 1.18
N TYR A 106 -17.11 10.00 1.01
CA TYR A 106 -15.78 10.38 0.56
C TYR A 106 -15.10 11.23 1.61
N ALA A 107 -13.77 11.35 1.53
CA ALA A 107 -13.06 12.43 2.18
C ALA A 107 -12.82 13.59 1.20
N ASN A 108 -12.80 14.80 1.72
CA ASN A 108 -12.52 15.99 0.92
C ASN A 108 -11.04 16.02 0.47
N ASN A 109 -10.77 15.51 -0.73
CA ASN A 109 -9.46 15.54 -1.41
C ASN A 109 -8.31 14.82 -0.69
N THR A 110 -8.63 13.85 0.17
CA THR A 110 -7.65 13.04 0.88
C THR A 110 -8.14 11.59 0.99
N THR A 111 -7.31 10.69 1.53
CA THR A 111 -7.75 9.34 1.92
C THR A 111 -8.80 9.44 3.02
N LEU A 112 -9.82 8.58 2.94
CA LEU A 112 -10.94 8.58 3.88
C LEU A 112 -10.62 7.88 5.20
N GLY A 113 -9.76 6.85 5.15
CA GLY A 113 -9.55 5.97 6.31
C GLY A 113 -10.79 5.13 6.64
N ALA A 114 -11.66 4.85 5.64
CA ALA A 114 -12.69 3.83 5.82
C ALA A 114 -12.05 2.50 6.21
N ASP A 115 -10.92 2.21 5.59
CA ASP A 115 -9.97 1.19 6.02
C ASP A 115 -9.04 1.74 7.13
N ASN A 116 -9.04 1.20 8.36
CA ASN A 116 -10.06 0.30 8.94
C ASN A 116 -10.95 1.02 9.97
N GLY A 117 -11.19 2.33 9.76
CA GLY A 117 -12.05 3.15 10.61
C GLY A 117 -13.51 2.67 10.70
N VAL A 118 -14.02 1.98 9.67
CA VAL A 118 -15.36 1.38 9.71
C VAL A 118 -15.41 0.21 10.70
N ALA A 119 -14.36 -0.60 10.81
CA ALA A 119 -14.30 -1.67 11.82
C ALA A 119 -14.30 -1.11 13.25
N LEU A 120 -13.57 -0.03 13.49
CA LEU A 120 -13.62 0.68 14.77
C LEU A 120 -15.05 1.15 15.05
N ALA A 121 -15.72 1.77 14.08
CA ALA A 121 -17.09 2.23 14.22
C ALA A 121 -18.07 1.09 14.53
N PHE A 122 -17.95 -0.06 13.87
CA PHE A 122 -18.74 -1.26 14.19
C PHE A 122 -18.46 -1.77 15.60
N GLY A 123 -17.19 -1.90 15.98
CA GLY A 123 -16.79 -2.35 17.31
C GLY A 123 -17.38 -1.45 18.39
N LEU A 124 -17.23 -0.13 18.26
CA LEU A 124 -17.77 0.85 19.21
C LEU A 124 -19.30 0.82 19.28
N ALA A 125 -19.99 0.74 18.13
CA ALA A 125 -21.44 0.65 18.10
C ALA A 125 -21.97 -0.59 18.84
N ILE A 126 -21.36 -1.77 18.60
CA ILE A 126 -21.74 -3.02 19.29
C ILE A 126 -21.42 -2.95 20.78
N LEU A 127 -20.27 -2.38 21.16
CA LEU A 127 -19.88 -2.23 22.56
C LEU A 127 -20.80 -1.26 23.31
N ALA A 128 -21.30 -0.22 22.66
CA ALA A 128 -22.20 0.76 23.26
C ALA A 128 -23.67 0.29 23.35
N ASP A 129 -24.09 -0.67 22.53
CA ASP A 129 -25.50 -1.09 22.42
C ASP A 129 -25.89 -2.18 23.43
N ASP A 130 -26.89 -1.93 24.28
CA ASP A 130 -27.36 -2.88 25.31
C ASP A 130 -28.40 -3.91 24.80
N ASN A 131 -28.87 -3.76 23.56
CA ASN A 131 -29.95 -4.55 22.97
C ASN A 131 -29.46 -5.70 22.08
N ILE A 132 -28.30 -5.54 21.44
CA ILE A 132 -27.68 -6.58 20.61
C ILE A 132 -27.34 -7.79 21.47
N LYS A 133 -27.80 -8.98 21.07
CA LYS A 133 -27.47 -10.23 21.75
C LYS A 133 -26.14 -10.76 21.27
N HIS A 134 -25.22 -11.01 22.20
CA HIS A 134 -23.86 -11.42 21.91
C HIS A 134 -23.25 -12.27 23.04
N PRO A 135 -22.26 -13.13 22.73
CA PRO A 135 -21.39 -13.77 23.73
C PRO A 135 -20.47 -12.74 24.38
N ARG A 136 -19.52 -13.17 25.22
CA ARG A 136 -18.47 -12.25 25.68
C ARG A 136 -17.70 -11.74 24.47
N LEU A 137 -17.51 -10.43 24.39
CA LEU A 137 -16.80 -9.77 23.29
C LEU A 137 -15.46 -9.23 23.76
N GLU A 138 -14.46 -9.35 22.89
CA GLU A 138 -13.18 -8.66 22.97
C GLU A 138 -12.99 -7.85 21.68
N ALA A 139 -13.21 -6.53 21.73
CA ALA A 139 -12.86 -5.67 20.61
C ALA A 139 -11.37 -5.34 20.70
N VAL A 140 -10.60 -5.74 19.70
CA VAL A 140 -9.14 -5.55 19.63
C VAL A 140 -8.83 -4.59 18.50
N PHE A 141 -8.23 -3.46 18.86
CA PHE A 141 -7.83 -2.42 17.92
C PHE A 141 -6.31 -2.35 17.89
N THR A 142 -5.72 -2.70 16.75
CA THR A 142 -4.26 -2.79 16.58
C THR A 142 -3.66 -1.52 15.97
N VAL A 143 -2.42 -1.19 16.32
CA VAL A 143 -1.66 -0.09 15.72
C VAL A 143 -0.87 -0.51 14.47
N ASP A 144 -0.67 0.44 13.56
CA ASP A 144 0.32 0.43 12.47
C ASP A 144 0.28 -0.78 11.51
N GLU A 145 -0.92 -1.23 11.12
CA GLU A 145 -1.10 -2.29 10.11
C GLU A 145 -0.41 -1.91 8.80
N GLU A 146 -0.69 -0.70 8.33
CA GLU A 146 -0.43 -0.19 6.97
C GLU A 146 1.07 -0.06 6.62
N THR A 147 1.93 -0.21 7.63
CA THR A 147 3.36 0.02 7.49
C THR A 147 4.21 -1.12 8.04
N THR A 148 3.93 -1.59 9.25
CA THR A 148 4.83 -2.50 9.98
C THR A 148 4.12 -3.68 10.61
N MET A 149 2.79 -3.65 10.69
CA MET A 149 1.98 -4.58 11.47
C MET A 149 2.43 -4.66 12.94
N LEU A 150 2.90 -3.53 13.52
CA LEU A 150 3.46 -3.48 14.87
C LEU A 150 2.47 -4.04 15.90
N GLY A 151 1.22 -3.56 15.85
CA GLY A 151 0.18 -3.95 16.79
C GLY A 151 -0.11 -5.45 16.76
N ALA A 152 -0.19 -6.05 15.57
CA ALA A 152 -0.41 -7.48 15.43
C ALA A 152 0.79 -8.32 15.94
N ASN A 153 2.01 -7.85 15.69
CA ASN A 153 3.24 -8.53 16.12
C ASN A 153 3.48 -8.45 17.63
N GLU A 154 3.08 -7.35 18.28
CA GLU A 154 3.30 -7.12 19.71
C GLU A 154 2.10 -7.47 20.60
N LEU A 155 0.97 -7.86 20.01
CA LEU A 155 -0.26 -8.22 20.74
C LEU A 155 0.03 -9.28 21.81
N ALA A 156 -0.19 -8.92 23.07
CA ALA A 156 0.06 -9.84 24.18
C ALA A 156 -1.09 -10.82 24.30
N VAL A 157 -0.99 -11.96 23.59
CA VAL A 157 -2.03 -13.00 23.50
C VAL A 157 -2.52 -13.53 24.85
N GLN A 158 -1.71 -13.44 25.91
CA GLN A 158 -2.13 -13.78 27.27
C GLN A 158 -3.25 -12.88 27.83
N ASN A 159 -3.49 -11.73 27.20
CA ASN A 159 -4.57 -10.81 27.52
C ASN A 159 -5.90 -11.21 26.84
N LEU A 160 -5.93 -12.27 26.02
CA LEU A 160 -7.10 -12.61 25.23
C LEU A 160 -7.74 -13.90 25.73
N ASP A 161 -9.07 -13.88 25.86
CA ASP A 161 -9.89 -15.07 26.13
C ASP A 161 -10.63 -15.55 24.86
N ALA A 162 -10.50 -14.83 23.74
CA ALA A 162 -11.18 -15.10 22.48
C ALA A 162 -10.93 -16.53 21.94
N MET A 163 -12.02 -17.23 21.64
CA MET A 163 -12.01 -18.53 20.93
C MET A 163 -12.24 -18.37 19.43
N TYR A 164 -12.92 -17.30 19.04
CA TYR A 164 -13.23 -16.97 17.66
C TYR A 164 -12.78 -15.54 17.36
N MET A 165 -12.42 -15.27 16.11
CA MET A 165 -12.03 -13.94 15.66
C MET A 165 -12.78 -13.61 14.37
N ILE A 166 -13.35 -12.40 14.36
CA ILE A 166 -13.89 -11.76 13.17
C ILE A 166 -12.99 -10.55 12.93
N ASN A 167 -12.08 -10.68 11.97
CA ASN A 167 -11.35 -9.55 11.42
C ASN A 167 -12.29 -8.80 10.46
N LEU A 168 -12.32 -7.48 10.57
CA LEU A 168 -13.21 -6.59 9.84
C LEU A 168 -12.45 -5.79 8.78
N ASP A 169 -11.38 -6.35 8.24
CA ASP A 169 -10.41 -5.72 7.34
C ASP A 169 -10.55 -6.22 5.89
N THR A 170 -11.70 -6.83 5.58
CA THR A 170 -12.07 -7.19 4.21
C THR A 170 -12.83 -6.02 3.58
N GLU A 171 -12.41 -5.58 2.41
CA GLU A 171 -12.99 -4.41 1.72
C GLU A 171 -14.22 -4.74 0.85
N ASN A 172 -14.57 -6.03 0.71
CA ASN A 172 -15.72 -6.49 -0.08
C ASN A 172 -16.80 -7.10 0.82
N GLU A 173 -18.02 -6.57 0.75
CA GLU A 173 -19.16 -6.99 1.59
C GLU A 173 -19.59 -8.45 1.36
N ASP A 174 -19.40 -8.97 0.14
CA ASP A 174 -19.85 -10.29 -0.28
C ASP A 174 -18.78 -11.39 -0.19
N GLU A 175 -17.62 -11.07 0.42
CA GLU A 175 -16.49 -11.98 0.55
C GLU A 175 -16.18 -12.32 2.01
N LEU A 176 -15.85 -13.59 2.26
CA LEU A 176 -15.34 -14.06 3.54
C LEU A 176 -13.93 -14.64 3.32
N LEU A 177 -12.92 -13.95 3.85
CA LEU A 177 -11.54 -14.40 3.77
C LEU A 177 -11.23 -15.36 4.93
N LEU A 178 -10.79 -16.57 4.60
CA LEU A 178 -10.38 -17.59 5.59
C LEU A 178 -8.88 -17.60 5.87
N SER A 179 -8.10 -16.96 5.00
CA SER A 179 -6.63 -16.91 5.08
C SER A 179 -6.08 -15.81 4.18
N CYS A 180 -4.89 -15.32 4.51
CA CYS A 180 -4.11 -14.41 3.67
C CYS A 180 -2.70 -14.97 3.42
N ALA A 181 -1.98 -14.37 2.46
CA ALA A 181 -0.58 -14.67 2.22
C ALA A 181 0.32 -13.97 3.26
N GLY A 182 1.43 -14.59 3.65
CA GLY A 182 2.48 -13.92 4.41
C GLY A 182 3.28 -12.93 3.54
N GLY A 183 3.93 -11.96 4.18
CA GLY A 183 4.81 -10.99 3.52
C GLY A 183 6.25 -11.06 4.00
N ALA A 184 7.21 -10.86 3.10
CA ALA A 184 8.61 -10.69 3.45
C ALA A 184 9.27 -9.66 2.52
N LYS A 185 10.05 -8.74 3.11
CA LYS A 185 10.82 -7.75 2.34
C LYS A 185 12.24 -8.24 2.10
N SER A 186 12.62 -8.39 0.83
CA SER A 186 14.00 -8.62 0.42
C SER A 186 14.60 -7.36 -0.18
N LEU A 187 15.84 -7.02 0.20
CA LEU A 187 16.57 -5.86 -0.32
C LEU A 187 17.95 -6.27 -0.79
N LEU A 188 18.15 -6.27 -2.10
CA LEU A 188 19.46 -6.48 -2.73
C LEU A 188 20.15 -5.12 -2.90
N LYS A 189 21.32 -4.94 -2.28
CA LYS A 189 22.18 -3.75 -2.47
C LYS A 189 23.44 -4.15 -3.21
N LEU A 190 23.64 -3.59 -4.40
CA LEU A 190 24.84 -3.79 -5.21
C LEU A 190 25.71 -2.52 -5.14
N PRO A 191 26.93 -2.57 -4.59
CA PRO A 191 27.85 -1.44 -4.63
C PRO A 191 28.23 -1.12 -6.08
N ILE A 192 28.06 0.14 -6.48
CA ILE A 192 28.40 0.63 -7.80
C ILE A 192 29.60 1.58 -7.74
N GLU A 193 30.44 1.48 -8.76
CA GLU A 193 31.60 2.32 -9.01
C GLU A 193 31.43 2.99 -10.37
N TYR A 194 32.01 4.18 -10.52
CA TYR A 194 31.96 4.95 -11.75
C TYR A 194 33.35 5.09 -12.36
N THR A 195 33.42 5.19 -13.68
CA THR A 195 34.62 5.56 -14.43
C THR A 195 34.35 6.75 -15.33
N MET A 196 35.41 7.49 -15.70
CA MET A 196 35.29 8.62 -16.63
C MET A 196 34.93 8.12 -18.02
N LEU A 197 34.00 8.80 -18.67
CA LEU A 197 33.66 8.54 -20.06
C LEU A 197 34.70 9.23 -20.97
N HIS A 198 35.24 8.49 -21.94
CA HIS A 198 36.21 9.01 -22.91
C HIS A 198 35.68 8.91 -24.34
N GLY A 199 35.71 10.02 -25.09
CA GLY A 199 35.36 10.07 -26.51
C GLY A 199 33.96 10.60 -26.84
N ASN A 200 33.70 10.81 -28.14
CA ASN A 200 32.40 11.25 -28.64
C ASN A 200 31.38 10.11 -28.57
N SER A 201 30.21 10.42 -28.05
CA SER A 201 29.29 9.46 -27.47
C SER A 201 27.86 9.95 -27.67
N LEU A 202 26.99 9.07 -28.16
CA LEU A 202 25.56 9.36 -28.29
C LEU A 202 24.86 8.80 -27.05
N ASN A 203 24.16 9.66 -26.31
CA ASN A 203 23.37 9.21 -25.16
C ASN A 203 21.98 8.79 -25.62
N ALA A 204 21.54 7.65 -25.13
CA ALA A 204 20.21 7.13 -25.36
C ALA A 204 19.54 6.81 -24.03
N ILE A 205 18.31 7.27 -23.86
CA ILE A 205 17.43 6.90 -22.75
C ILE A 205 16.39 5.95 -23.31
N ILE A 206 16.41 4.71 -22.82
CA ILE A 206 15.43 3.69 -23.16
C ILE A 206 14.37 3.68 -22.07
N LYS A 207 13.11 3.71 -22.48
CA LYS A 207 11.96 3.84 -21.58
C LYS A 207 10.97 2.71 -21.81
N VAL A 208 10.55 2.06 -20.72
CA VAL A 208 9.38 1.17 -20.69
C VAL A 208 8.18 1.99 -20.25
N ARG A 209 7.11 2.03 -21.05
CA ARG A 209 5.87 2.78 -20.73
C ARG A 209 4.62 1.99 -21.08
N GLY A 210 3.48 2.46 -20.57
CA GLY A 210 2.16 1.97 -20.96
C GLY A 210 1.69 0.68 -20.28
N LEU A 211 2.42 0.18 -19.29
CA LEU A 211 1.97 -0.92 -18.45
C LEU A 211 0.91 -0.46 -17.45
N LYS A 212 -0.08 -1.31 -17.17
CA LYS A 212 -1.17 -1.03 -16.23
C LYS A 212 -0.67 -0.92 -14.79
N GLY A 213 0.34 -1.71 -14.41
CA GLY A 213 0.82 -1.81 -13.03
C GLY A 213 -0.17 -2.56 -12.16
N GLY A 214 -0.28 -2.26 -10.87
CA GLY A 214 -1.24 -2.91 -9.98
C GLY A 214 -0.69 -3.19 -8.60
N HIS A 215 -1.53 -3.75 -7.74
CA HIS A 215 -1.13 -4.21 -6.42
C HIS A 215 -0.34 -5.53 -6.54
N SER A 216 0.86 -5.58 -5.99
CA SER A 216 1.79 -6.72 -6.16
C SER A 216 1.33 -8.05 -5.54
N GLY A 217 0.31 -8.03 -4.68
CA GLY A 217 -0.40 -9.21 -4.18
C GLY A 217 -1.64 -9.54 -5.01
N MET A 218 -2.73 -8.78 -4.79
CA MET A 218 -4.02 -8.94 -5.49
C MET A 218 -3.99 -8.98 -7.03
N ASP A 219 -3.02 -8.35 -7.70
CA ASP A 219 -2.92 -8.36 -9.16
C ASP A 219 -1.82 -9.29 -9.68
N ALA A 220 -1.15 -10.07 -8.81
CA ALA A 220 -0.03 -10.93 -9.19
C ALA A 220 -0.44 -12.05 -10.17
N ASP A 221 -1.67 -12.53 -10.07
CA ASP A 221 -2.27 -13.56 -10.93
C ASP A 221 -2.73 -13.02 -12.29
N LYS A 222 -2.79 -11.70 -12.46
CA LYS A 222 -3.29 -11.05 -13.69
C LYS A 222 -2.26 -10.99 -14.81
N ASN A 223 -1.08 -11.60 -14.63
CA ASN A 223 -0.01 -11.72 -15.61
C ASN A 223 0.44 -10.36 -16.22
N ARG A 224 0.32 -9.28 -15.46
CA ARG A 224 0.69 -7.93 -15.92
C ARG A 224 2.21 -7.81 -16.07
N GLY A 225 2.63 -7.05 -17.06
CA GLY A 225 4.05 -6.79 -17.33
C GLY A 225 4.72 -6.03 -16.19
N ASN A 226 5.98 -6.38 -15.91
CA ASN A 226 6.82 -5.68 -14.95
C ASN A 226 7.92 -4.90 -15.70
N ALA A 227 7.90 -3.57 -15.57
CA ALA A 227 8.81 -2.69 -16.31
C ALA A 227 10.29 -3.01 -16.07
N ASN A 228 10.67 -3.38 -14.84
CA ASN A 228 12.06 -3.67 -14.50
C ASN A 228 12.53 -4.98 -15.15
N VAL A 229 11.68 -6.00 -15.18
CA VAL A 229 11.98 -7.28 -15.85
C VAL A 229 12.10 -7.09 -17.35
N ILE A 230 11.19 -6.32 -17.95
CA ILE A 230 11.23 -6.00 -19.39
C ILE A 230 12.50 -5.21 -19.74
N MET A 231 12.88 -4.22 -18.92
CA MET A 231 14.13 -3.48 -19.14
C MET A 231 15.36 -4.40 -19.04
N GLY A 232 15.36 -5.35 -18.11
CA GLY A 232 16.40 -6.38 -18.03
C GLY A 232 16.54 -7.19 -19.32
N ARG A 233 15.42 -7.59 -19.94
CA ARG A 233 15.41 -8.28 -21.24
C ARG A 233 15.96 -7.39 -22.36
N VAL A 234 15.61 -6.11 -22.38
CA VAL A 234 16.15 -5.15 -23.35
C VAL A 234 17.67 -5.03 -23.22
N LEU A 235 18.17 -4.83 -22.00
CA LEU A 235 19.61 -4.69 -21.74
C LEU A 235 20.38 -5.97 -22.06
N TYR A 236 19.80 -7.13 -21.81
CA TYR A 236 20.38 -8.42 -22.20
C TYR A 236 20.61 -8.53 -23.71
N GLU A 237 19.60 -8.18 -24.52
CA GLU A 237 19.71 -8.21 -25.99
C GLU A 237 20.69 -7.15 -26.51
N ILE A 238 20.72 -5.94 -25.93
CA ILE A 238 21.68 -4.90 -26.28
C ILE A 238 23.11 -5.38 -26.02
N ASN A 239 23.37 -5.96 -24.85
CA ASN A 239 24.72 -6.43 -24.46
C ASN A 239 25.27 -7.50 -25.42
N GLY A 240 24.41 -8.27 -26.10
CA GLY A 240 24.82 -9.27 -27.08
C GLY A 240 25.27 -8.71 -28.43
N ARG A 241 24.96 -7.44 -28.76
CA ARG A 241 25.11 -6.90 -30.13
C ARG A 241 25.73 -5.51 -30.19
N VAL A 242 25.52 -4.69 -29.16
CA VAL A 242 25.94 -3.29 -29.12
C VAL A 242 26.83 -3.08 -27.91
N ASN A 243 28.05 -2.59 -28.14
CA ASN A 243 28.88 -2.10 -27.04
C ASN A 243 28.29 -0.78 -26.53
N PHE A 244 27.98 -0.74 -25.24
CA PHE A 244 27.43 0.44 -24.57
C PHE A 244 28.02 0.61 -23.17
N GLU A 245 28.02 1.84 -22.67
CA GLU A 245 28.25 2.13 -21.26
C GLU A 245 26.94 2.53 -20.59
N MET A 246 26.76 2.18 -19.32
CA MET A 246 25.54 2.47 -18.58
C MET A 246 25.74 3.69 -17.70
N ILE A 247 24.77 4.60 -17.66
CA ILE A 247 24.78 5.77 -16.76
C ILE A 247 23.92 5.48 -15.53
N SER A 248 22.69 5.02 -15.74
CA SER A 248 21.73 4.75 -14.68
C SER A 248 20.60 3.85 -15.16
N ILE A 249 19.98 3.13 -14.21
CA ILE A 249 18.71 2.43 -14.37
C ILE A 249 17.81 2.77 -13.19
N ASN A 250 16.53 3.07 -13.45
CA ASN A 250 15.56 3.40 -12.42
C ASN A 250 14.16 2.94 -12.86
N GLY A 251 13.45 2.19 -12.02
CA GLY A 251 12.08 1.81 -12.32
C GLY A 251 11.33 1.27 -11.11
N GLY A 252 10.01 1.42 -11.17
CA GLY A 252 9.12 1.23 -10.03
C GLY A 252 9.02 2.46 -9.11
N ALA A 253 8.07 2.42 -8.18
CA ALA A 253 7.79 3.54 -7.27
C ALA A 253 7.59 3.10 -5.81
N LYS A 254 6.83 2.03 -5.58
CA LYS A 254 6.56 1.45 -4.26
C LYS A 254 6.81 -0.06 -4.30
N ASN A 255 7.18 -0.66 -3.16
CA ASN A 255 7.51 -2.09 -3.09
C ASN A 255 6.27 -2.99 -3.28
N ASN A 256 5.08 -2.48 -2.96
CA ASN A 256 3.81 -3.19 -3.08
C ASN A 256 3.11 -2.95 -4.43
N ALA A 257 3.76 -2.31 -5.40
CA ALA A 257 3.18 -1.99 -6.71
C ALA A 257 3.98 -2.66 -7.84
N ILE A 258 3.28 -3.26 -8.80
CA ILE A 258 3.88 -3.80 -10.02
C ILE A 258 4.46 -2.63 -10.84
N PRO A 259 5.78 -2.59 -11.12
CA PRO A 259 6.42 -1.47 -11.82
C PRO A 259 5.84 -1.20 -13.20
N ARG A 260 5.38 0.03 -13.41
CA ARG A 260 4.78 0.50 -14.69
C ARG A 260 5.78 1.11 -15.64
N GLU A 261 6.80 1.73 -15.07
CA GLU A 261 7.79 2.52 -15.79
C GLU A 261 9.19 2.15 -15.33
N CYS A 262 10.11 2.14 -16.29
CA CYS A 262 11.53 1.96 -16.06
C CYS A 262 12.30 2.73 -17.13
N ASP A 263 13.31 3.48 -16.70
CA ASP A 263 14.20 4.27 -17.54
C ASP A 263 15.63 3.78 -17.36
N THR A 264 16.33 3.58 -18.47
CA THR A 264 17.76 3.29 -18.47
C THR A 264 18.47 4.25 -19.41
N SER A 265 19.50 4.90 -18.90
CA SER A 265 20.33 5.83 -19.65
C SER A 265 21.65 5.14 -19.98
N ILE A 266 21.97 5.08 -21.28
CA ILE A 266 23.17 4.45 -21.81
C ILE A 266 23.90 5.39 -22.76
N VAL A 267 25.16 5.07 -22.97
CA VAL A 267 26.04 5.70 -23.94
C VAL A 267 26.43 4.68 -24.99
N ILE A 268 26.26 5.04 -26.26
CA ILE A 268 26.69 4.21 -27.40
C ILE A 268 27.56 5.01 -28.36
N ASN A 269 28.32 4.30 -29.19
CA ASN A 269 28.88 4.91 -30.39
C ASN A 269 27.76 5.20 -31.39
N GLU A 270 27.80 6.36 -32.05
CA GLU A 270 26.78 6.77 -33.02
C GLU A 270 26.57 5.74 -34.15
N LYS A 271 27.61 5.01 -34.54
CA LYS A 271 27.49 3.94 -35.55
C LYS A 271 26.57 2.79 -35.13
N ASN A 272 26.36 2.60 -33.82
CA ASN A 272 25.51 1.55 -33.27
C ASN A 272 24.04 2.00 -33.11
N LYS A 273 23.69 3.23 -33.52
CA LYS A 273 22.34 3.79 -33.36
C LYS A 273 21.27 2.89 -34.01
N ALA A 274 21.49 2.48 -35.26
CA ALA A 274 20.55 1.65 -36.00
C ALA A 274 20.37 0.26 -35.37
N ASP A 275 21.46 -0.33 -34.85
CA ASP A 275 21.41 -1.62 -34.16
C ASP A 275 20.62 -1.53 -32.85
N LEU A 276 20.79 -0.44 -32.09
CA LEU A 276 20.00 -0.19 -30.88
C LEU A 276 18.50 -0.08 -31.20
N GLU A 277 18.15 0.72 -32.20
CA GLU A 277 16.74 0.90 -32.63
C GLU A 277 16.12 -0.43 -33.10
N ASP A 278 16.87 -1.25 -33.84
CA ASP A 278 16.39 -2.57 -34.29
C ASP A 278 16.17 -3.52 -33.11
N ILE A 279 17.10 -3.60 -32.16
CA ILE A 279 16.98 -4.44 -30.97
C ILE A 279 15.75 -4.05 -30.15
N VAL A 280 15.59 -2.75 -29.86
CA VAL A 280 14.44 -2.27 -29.08
C VAL A 280 13.13 -2.57 -29.80
N ARG A 281 13.07 -2.39 -31.13
CA ARG A 281 11.88 -2.75 -31.92
C ARG A 281 11.59 -4.26 -31.91
N ILE A 282 12.61 -5.11 -31.98
CA ILE A 282 12.44 -6.57 -31.92
C ILE A 282 11.89 -6.97 -30.55
N VAL A 283 12.49 -6.48 -29.46
CA VAL A 283 12.04 -6.78 -28.09
C VAL A 283 10.62 -6.25 -27.88
N GLU A 284 10.33 -5.03 -28.33
CA GLU A 284 8.99 -4.44 -28.21
C GLU A 284 7.94 -5.34 -28.89
N ASN A 285 8.20 -5.81 -30.12
CA ASN A 285 7.27 -6.67 -30.85
C ASN A 285 7.06 -8.04 -30.18
N ILE A 286 8.10 -8.59 -29.55
CA ILE A 286 7.98 -9.85 -28.81
C ILE A 286 7.11 -9.63 -27.58
N VAL A 287 7.42 -8.62 -26.77
CA VAL A 287 6.71 -8.33 -25.52
C VAL A 287 5.26 -7.90 -25.78
N LYS A 288 4.97 -7.12 -26.83
CA LYS A 288 3.58 -6.78 -27.24
C LYS A 288 2.74 -8.01 -27.54
N LYS A 289 3.34 -9.05 -28.13
CA LYS A 289 2.63 -10.32 -28.39
C LYS A 289 2.39 -11.11 -27.11
N GLU A 290 3.37 -11.14 -26.21
CA GLU A 290 3.25 -11.82 -24.91
C GLU A 290 2.20 -11.17 -24.01
N LEU A 291 2.09 -9.84 -24.04
CA LEU A 291 1.17 -9.05 -23.20
C LEU A 291 -0.14 -8.68 -23.89
N ASN A 292 -0.47 -9.31 -25.03
CA ASN A 292 -1.68 -8.99 -25.78
C ASN A 292 -2.95 -9.26 -24.96
N GLY A 293 -3.85 -8.26 -24.90
CA GLY A 293 -5.05 -8.28 -24.08
C GLY A 293 -4.80 -8.02 -22.59
N ILE A 294 -3.53 -7.90 -22.16
CA ILE A 294 -3.15 -7.67 -20.77
C ILE A 294 -2.64 -6.23 -20.60
N ASP A 295 -1.62 -5.83 -21.35
CA ASP A 295 -1.02 -4.49 -21.33
C ASP A 295 -0.94 -3.92 -22.76
N ASP A 296 -2.09 -3.68 -23.39
CA ASP A 296 -2.18 -3.29 -24.80
C ASP A 296 -1.51 -1.93 -25.13
N ASP A 297 -1.36 -1.05 -24.13
CA ASP A 297 -0.71 0.25 -24.26
C ASP A 297 0.82 0.19 -24.10
N PHE A 298 1.37 -1.00 -23.83
CA PHE A 298 2.81 -1.21 -23.65
C PHE A 298 3.60 -0.73 -24.87
N ARG A 299 4.69 -0.01 -24.59
CA ARG A 299 5.64 0.43 -25.60
C ARG A 299 7.04 0.64 -25.05
N LEU A 300 8.02 0.53 -25.95
CA LEU A 300 9.39 0.95 -25.71
C LEU A 300 9.69 2.23 -26.48
N GLU A 301 10.31 3.19 -25.81
CA GLU A 301 10.72 4.45 -26.43
C GLU A 301 12.24 4.61 -26.31
N ILE A 302 12.85 5.23 -27.31
CA ILE A 302 14.24 5.69 -27.25
C ILE A 302 14.24 7.20 -27.40
N GLU A 303 14.88 7.89 -26.45
CA GLU A 303 15.15 9.32 -26.52
C GLU A 303 16.66 9.55 -26.60
N TYR A 304 17.10 10.31 -27.61
CA TYR A 304 18.50 10.70 -27.74
C TYR A 304 18.73 12.08 -27.15
N THR A 305 19.85 12.27 -26.47
CA THR A 305 20.19 13.54 -25.81
C THR A 305 21.66 13.91 -25.97
N ASP A 306 21.92 15.20 -26.19
CA ASP A 306 23.27 15.77 -26.31
C ASP A 306 23.83 16.20 -24.95
N LYS A 307 23.19 15.80 -23.84
CA LYS A 307 23.64 16.16 -22.49
C LYS A 307 25.07 15.65 -22.24
N HIS A 308 25.92 16.49 -21.69
CA HIS A 308 27.26 16.06 -21.31
C HIS A 308 27.21 15.03 -20.17
N ILE A 309 27.97 13.94 -20.31
CA ILE A 309 28.08 12.85 -19.34
C ILE A 309 29.55 12.68 -18.96
N ASP A 310 29.89 13.00 -17.72
CA ASP A 310 31.26 12.90 -17.22
C ASP A 310 31.65 11.46 -16.86
N ARG A 311 30.68 10.70 -16.32
CA ARG A 311 30.92 9.40 -15.71
C ARG A 311 29.83 8.39 -16.05
N VAL A 312 30.26 7.14 -16.19
CA VAL A 312 29.43 5.95 -16.42
C VAL A 312 29.75 4.89 -15.38
N LEU A 313 28.87 3.91 -15.20
CA LEU A 313 29.15 2.74 -14.39
C LEU A 313 30.43 2.05 -14.89
N SER A 314 31.31 1.66 -13.95
CA SER A 314 32.49 0.85 -14.29
C SER A 314 32.07 -0.49 -14.88
N THR A 315 32.93 -1.12 -15.69
CA THR A 315 32.67 -2.45 -16.26
C THR A 315 32.30 -3.48 -15.18
N ILE A 316 32.99 -3.45 -14.04
CA ILE A 316 32.71 -4.32 -12.88
C ILE A 316 31.30 -4.07 -12.34
N SER A 317 30.85 -2.81 -12.31
CA SER A 317 29.52 -2.47 -11.81
C SER A 317 28.42 -2.81 -12.82
N LYS A 318 28.68 -2.60 -14.11
CA LYS A 318 27.79 -3.00 -15.20
C LYS A 318 27.53 -4.51 -15.22
N GLN A 319 28.52 -5.34 -14.90
CA GLN A 319 28.38 -6.80 -14.82
C GLN A 319 27.56 -7.31 -13.63
N LYS A 320 27.30 -6.47 -12.62
CA LYS A 320 26.45 -6.83 -11.47
C LYS A 320 24.96 -6.68 -11.77
N LEU A 321 24.63 -5.91 -12.82
CA LEU A 321 23.27 -5.57 -13.25
C LEU A 321 22.86 -6.49 -14.41
#